data_AF-A0A2N1RM74-F1
#
_entry.id   AF-A0A2N1RM74-F1
#
_cell.length_a   1.000
_cell.length_b   1.000
_cell.length_c   1.000
_cell.angle_alpha   90.00
_cell.angle_beta   90.00
_cell.angle_gamma   90.00
#
_symmetry.space_group_name_H-M   'P 1'
#
loop_
_entity.id
_entity.type
_entity.pdbx_description
1 polymer ?
#
loop_
_entity_poly.entity_id
_entity_poly.type
_entity_poly.pdbx_seq_one_letter_code
_entity_poly.pdbx_strand_id
1 'polypeptide(L)'
;MKYLIHLLVIVLLSAGSSLSAAEISSEKVLVDLSKDILKTLSSRNYKALSRYVHPSLGLRLTPYSYIDIKNDRKFTAKELSNIKQPKKKFIWGEYDGSGEPIKMTIGEYFRRFVYDADFLTKGEVTVNEVNNVEEAYPGCDFVDFMIPMIDPQYEGIDWRALRLVYKKEKDKFYLIGIIHNEHTI
;
A
#
# COMPACT_ATOMS: atom_id res chain seq x y z
N MET A 1 49.44 -29.04 33.63
CA MET A 1 49.19 -29.35 32.21
C MET A 1 47.74 -28.97 31.94
N LYS A 2 47.49 -27.78 31.37
CA LYS A 2 46.90 -27.58 30.02
C LYS A 2 45.38 -27.87 29.99
N TYR A 3 44.41 -26.99 29.72
CA TYR A 3 44.35 -25.58 29.33
C TYR A 3 43.01 -24.99 29.82
N LEU A 4 43.06 -23.74 30.25
CA LEU A 4 41.94 -22.81 30.38
C LEU A 4 41.49 -22.40 28.97
N ILE A 5 40.24 -22.63 28.59
CA ILE A 5 39.66 -22.04 27.37
C ILE A 5 38.57 -21.06 27.81
N HIS A 6 38.92 -19.78 27.81
CA HIS A 6 37.96 -18.68 27.75
C HIS A 6 37.27 -18.74 26.39
N LEU A 7 35.98 -19.06 26.35
CA LEU A 7 35.17 -18.77 25.17
C LEU A 7 34.66 -17.34 25.29
N LEU A 8 35.41 -16.43 24.67
CA LEU A 8 35.00 -15.06 24.41
C LEU A 8 33.85 -15.13 23.37
N VAL A 9 32.61 -14.99 23.80
CA VAL A 9 31.50 -14.78 22.87
C VAL A 9 31.59 -13.33 22.39
N ILE A 10 32.24 -13.14 21.25
CA ILE A 10 32.21 -11.88 20.50
C ILE A 10 30.81 -11.81 19.88
N VAL A 11 29.91 -11.05 20.52
CA VAL A 11 28.69 -10.59 19.87
C VAL A 11 29.12 -9.52 18.87
N LEU A 12 29.20 -9.90 17.60
CA LEU A 12 29.29 -8.96 16.48
C LEU A 12 28.00 -8.12 16.47
N LEU A 13 28.10 -6.85 16.85
CA LEU A 13 27.07 -5.85 16.59
C LEU A 13 26.92 -5.70 15.08
N SER A 14 25.88 -6.30 14.50
CA SER A 14 25.24 -5.70 13.34
C SER A 14 24.38 -4.55 13.85
N ALA A 15 24.63 -3.33 13.40
CA ALA A 15 23.86 -2.14 13.73
C ALA A 15 22.41 -2.28 13.23
N GLY A 16 21.58 -3.00 13.98
CA GLY A 16 20.14 -2.83 13.94
C GLY A 16 19.82 -1.54 14.67
N SER A 17 19.38 -0.52 13.93
CA SER A 17 18.79 0.67 14.54
C SER A 17 17.65 0.23 15.46
N SER A 18 17.79 0.45 16.77
CA SER A 18 16.71 0.22 17.71
C SER A 18 15.62 1.25 17.45
N LEU A 19 14.45 0.82 16.98
CA LEU A 19 13.27 1.67 16.84
C LEU A 19 12.91 2.27 18.20
N SER A 20 12.64 3.57 18.21
CA SER A 20 12.15 4.29 19.40
C SER A 20 10.71 3.90 19.72
N ALA A 21 10.30 4.05 20.98
CA ALA A 21 8.92 3.79 21.39
C ALA A 21 7.89 4.64 20.61
N ALA A 22 8.27 5.84 20.18
CA ALA A 22 7.43 6.71 19.37
C ALA A 22 7.25 6.18 17.93
N GLU A 23 8.31 5.61 17.35
CA GLU A 23 8.27 4.97 16.03
C GLU A 23 7.43 3.69 16.07
N ILE A 24 7.66 2.81 17.06
CA ILE A 24 6.84 1.60 17.27
C ILE A 24 5.36 1.96 17.44
N SER A 25 5.07 3.00 18.22
CA SER A 25 3.69 3.48 18.39
C SER A 25 3.10 4.02 17.09
N SER A 26 3.90 4.66 16.24
CA SER A 26 3.46 5.21 14.96
C SER A 26 3.21 4.11 13.93
N GLU A 27 4.09 3.12 13.84
CA GLU A 27 3.91 1.93 13.00
C GLU A 27 2.65 1.17 13.37
N LYS A 28 2.42 0.93 14.67
CA LYS A 28 1.19 0.27 15.13
C LYS A 28 -0.07 1.04 14.72
N VAL A 29 -0.06 2.36 14.87
CA VAL A 29 -1.18 3.23 14.46
C VAL A 29 -1.42 3.14 12.95
N LEU A 30 -0.37 3.16 12.15
CA LEU A 30 -0.46 3.00 10.69
C LEU A 30 -1.06 1.66 10.32
N VAL A 31 -0.55 0.55 10.88
CA VAL A 31 -1.03 -0.81 10.59
C VAL A 31 -2.51 -0.98 10.98
N ASP A 32 -2.92 -0.52 12.16
CA ASP A 32 -4.32 -0.61 12.60
C ASP A 32 -5.24 0.21 11.68
N LEU A 33 -4.83 1.44 11.33
CA LEU A 33 -5.55 2.29 10.38
C LEU A 33 -5.64 1.64 9.00
N SER A 34 -4.56 1.05 8.51
CA SER A 34 -4.51 0.34 7.23
C SER A 34 -5.48 -0.84 7.20
N LYS A 35 -5.56 -1.63 8.27
CA LYS A 35 -6.51 -2.75 8.37
C LYS A 35 -7.97 -2.28 8.31
N ASP A 36 -8.29 -1.16 8.94
CA ASP A 36 -9.65 -0.57 8.85
C ASP A 36 -9.96 -0.01 7.45
N ILE A 37 -8.96 0.53 6.77
CA ILE A 37 -9.08 0.92 5.36
C ILE A 37 -9.28 -0.32 4.49
N LEU A 38 -8.51 -1.41 4.66
CA LEU A 38 -8.68 -2.66 3.89
C LEU A 38 -10.09 -3.26 4.06
N LYS A 39 -10.68 -3.24 5.27
CA LYS A 39 -12.09 -3.62 5.49
C LYS A 39 -13.04 -2.78 4.64
N THR A 40 -12.77 -1.49 4.54
CA THR A 40 -13.55 -0.55 3.72
C THR A 40 -13.38 -0.82 2.22
N LEU A 41 -12.16 -1.15 1.78
CA LEU A 41 -11.85 -1.49 0.40
C LEU A 41 -12.49 -2.82 -0.02
N SER A 42 -12.42 -3.85 0.83
CA SER A 42 -13.03 -5.18 0.58
C SER A 42 -14.53 -5.11 0.31
N SER A 43 -15.23 -4.21 1.02
CA SER A 43 -16.66 -3.95 0.85
C SER A 43 -16.97 -2.88 -0.21
N ARG A 44 -15.93 -2.29 -0.85
CA ARG A 44 -16.02 -1.20 -1.83
C ARG A 44 -16.86 -0.01 -1.34
N ASN A 45 -16.79 0.30 -0.06
CA ASN A 45 -17.56 1.38 0.55
C ASN A 45 -16.85 2.73 0.36
N TYR A 46 -17.04 3.35 -0.81
CA TYR A 46 -16.38 4.63 -1.17
C TYR A 46 -16.71 5.78 -0.22
N LYS A 47 -17.93 5.79 0.35
CA LYS A 47 -18.34 6.78 1.33
C LYS A 47 -17.57 6.63 2.63
N ALA A 48 -17.38 5.41 3.13
CA ALA A 48 -16.52 5.18 4.29
C ALA A 48 -15.05 5.51 3.95
N LEU A 49 -14.56 5.11 2.76
CA LEU A 49 -13.18 5.35 2.33
C LEU A 49 -12.83 6.85 2.33
N SER A 50 -13.76 7.68 1.85
CA SER A 50 -13.56 9.14 1.78
C SER A 50 -13.23 9.81 3.12
N ARG A 51 -13.55 9.16 4.26
CA ARG A 51 -13.29 9.69 5.61
C ARG A 51 -11.81 9.63 5.99
N TYR A 52 -11.05 8.75 5.33
CA TYR A 52 -9.60 8.60 5.53
C TYR A 52 -8.79 9.50 4.58
N VAL A 53 -9.41 9.99 3.51
CA VAL A 53 -8.72 10.74 2.46
C VAL A 53 -8.39 12.15 2.92
N HIS A 54 -7.19 12.61 2.57
CA HIS A 54 -6.77 13.98 2.88
C HIS A 54 -7.71 15.00 2.20
N PRO A 55 -8.23 16.02 2.91
CA PRO A 55 -9.22 16.95 2.36
C PRO A 55 -8.72 17.72 1.14
N SER A 56 -7.49 18.25 1.21
CA SER A 56 -6.86 19.00 0.11
C SER A 56 -6.04 18.13 -0.84
N LEU A 57 -5.28 17.16 -0.31
CA LEU A 57 -4.40 16.33 -1.13
C LEU A 57 -5.13 15.21 -1.86
N GLY A 58 -6.36 14.83 -1.53
CA GLY A 58 -7.10 13.76 -2.22
C GLY A 58 -6.41 12.39 -2.15
N LEU A 59 -6.90 11.45 -2.96
CA LEU A 59 -6.43 10.07 -3.08
C LEU A 59 -6.03 9.77 -4.52
N ARG A 60 -4.75 9.45 -4.74
CA ARG A 60 -4.25 8.91 -6.02
C ARG A 60 -4.42 7.40 -6.03
N LEU A 61 -4.76 6.86 -7.21
CA LEU A 61 -4.89 5.43 -7.47
C LEU A 61 -3.94 5.07 -8.62
N THR A 62 -3.01 4.16 -8.33
CA THR A 62 -1.94 3.74 -9.25
C THR A 62 -2.07 2.22 -9.50
N PRO A 63 -2.26 1.77 -10.77
CA PRO A 63 -2.54 0.37 -11.09
C PRO A 63 -1.34 -0.58 -10.94
N TYR A 64 -0.12 -0.06 -10.90
CA TYR A 64 1.13 -0.81 -10.83
C TYR A 64 2.16 -0.09 -9.95
N SER A 65 3.35 -0.69 -9.76
CA SER A 65 4.38 -0.13 -8.87
C SER A 65 4.92 1.24 -9.28
N TYR A 66 4.84 1.60 -10.57
CA TYR A 66 5.27 2.90 -11.05
C TYR A 66 4.20 3.97 -10.83
N ILE A 67 4.52 4.96 -9.99
CA ILE A 67 3.61 6.04 -9.61
C ILE A 67 3.74 7.19 -10.61
N ASP A 68 2.76 7.35 -11.49
CA ASP A 68 2.70 8.48 -12.41
C ASP A 68 1.92 9.64 -11.76
N ILE A 69 2.63 10.53 -11.06
CA ILE A 69 2.05 11.69 -10.39
C ILE A 69 1.16 12.54 -11.32
N LYS A 70 1.47 12.58 -12.61
CA LYS A 70 0.85 13.44 -13.61
C LYS A 70 -0.42 12.81 -14.18
N ASN A 71 -0.38 11.52 -14.49
CA ASN A 71 -1.45 10.85 -15.23
C ASN A 71 -2.33 9.96 -14.35
N ASP A 72 -1.84 9.50 -13.19
CA ASP A 72 -2.62 8.68 -12.27
C ASP A 72 -3.87 9.41 -11.80
N ARG A 73 -4.96 8.64 -11.72
CA ARG A 73 -6.25 9.22 -11.35
C ARG A 73 -6.26 9.59 -9.88
N LYS A 74 -6.72 10.81 -9.62
CA LYS A 74 -6.86 11.37 -8.29
C LYS A 74 -8.31 11.72 -8.00
N PHE A 75 -8.79 11.39 -6.80
CA PHE A 75 -10.12 11.75 -6.31
C PHE A 75 -10.02 12.58 -5.04
N THR A 76 -10.86 13.61 -4.95
CA THR A 76 -11.12 14.28 -3.67
C THR A 76 -11.99 13.39 -2.77
N ALA A 77 -11.94 13.64 -1.45
CA ALA A 77 -12.85 13.01 -0.49
C ALA A 77 -14.33 13.25 -0.86
N LYS A 78 -14.65 14.46 -1.38
CA LYS A 78 -16.01 14.81 -1.81
C LYS A 78 -16.44 14.01 -3.03
N GLU A 79 -15.57 13.80 -4.02
CA GLU A 79 -15.90 12.97 -5.18
C GLU A 79 -16.16 11.53 -4.77
N LEU A 80 -15.27 10.92 -3.98
CA LEU A 80 -15.42 9.54 -3.48
C LEU A 80 -16.72 9.34 -2.69
N SER A 81 -17.07 10.27 -1.81
CA SER A 81 -18.29 10.17 -1.00
C SER A 81 -19.58 10.27 -1.81
N ASN A 82 -19.52 10.88 -3.01
CA ASN A 82 -20.65 11.10 -3.90
C ASN A 82 -20.72 10.13 -5.08
N ILE A 83 -19.89 9.08 -5.10
CA ILE A 83 -19.94 8.07 -6.15
C ILE A 83 -21.28 7.32 -6.07
N LYS A 84 -22.16 7.61 -7.02
CA LYS A 84 -23.48 6.99 -7.17
C LYS A 84 -23.61 6.10 -8.40
N GLN A 85 -22.56 5.97 -9.22
CA GLN A 85 -22.70 5.42 -10.58
C GLN A 85 -21.81 4.21 -10.88
N PRO A 86 -22.40 3.07 -11.27
CA PRO A 86 -21.64 1.88 -11.67
C PRO A 86 -21.26 1.84 -13.17
N LYS A 87 -21.50 2.89 -13.97
CA LYS A 87 -21.34 2.84 -15.45
C LYS A 87 -20.32 3.81 -16.07
N LYS A 88 -19.90 4.87 -15.36
CA LYS A 88 -18.92 5.81 -15.92
C LYS A 88 -17.54 5.16 -15.96
N LYS A 89 -17.01 4.96 -17.17
CA LYS A 89 -15.63 4.49 -17.38
C LYS A 89 -14.67 5.67 -17.39
N PHE A 90 -13.47 5.41 -16.89
CA PHE A 90 -12.34 6.33 -16.87
C PHE A 90 -11.12 5.62 -17.44
N ILE A 91 -10.14 6.40 -17.86
CA ILE A 91 -8.77 5.90 -18.09
C ILE A 91 -8.03 6.00 -16.75
N TRP A 92 -7.32 4.93 -16.42
CA TRP A 92 -6.61 4.72 -15.14
C TRP A 92 -5.09 4.56 -15.31
N GLY A 93 -4.58 4.81 -16.51
CA GLY A 93 -3.23 4.44 -16.92
C GLY A 93 -3.28 3.46 -18.09
N GLU A 94 -2.22 2.68 -18.24
CA GLU A 94 -2.02 1.72 -19.32
C GLU A 94 -1.65 0.36 -18.71
N TYR A 95 -1.99 -0.73 -19.39
CA TYR A 95 -1.59 -2.07 -18.97
C TYR A 95 -0.09 -2.28 -19.24
N ASP A 96 0.64 -2.77 -18.23
CA ASP A 96 2.04 -3.15 -18.39
C ASP A 96 2.23 -4.17 -19.53
N GLY A 97 3.31 -3.98 -20.30
CA GLY A 97 3.67 -4.74 -21.50
C GLY A 97 2.88 -4.42 -22.77
N SER A 98 1.56 -4.25 -22.71
CA SER A 98 0.77 -3.93 -23.91
C SER A 98 0.70 -2.43 -24.23
N GLY A 99 0.74 -1.56 -23.21
CA GLY A 99 0.51 -0.12 -23.35
C GLY A 99 -0.95 0.27 -23.62
N GLU A 100 -1.88 -0.69 -23.67
CA GLU A 100 -3.28 -0.40 -23.93
C GLU A 100 -3.92 0.34 -22.74
N PRO A 101 -4.80 1.33 -22.97
CA PRO A 101 -5.39 2.12 -21.90
C PRO A 101 -6.30 1.28 -21.00
N ILE A 102 -6.11 1.40 -19.68
CA ILE A 102 -6.98 0.77 -18.68
C ILE A 102 -8.30 1.55 -18.61
N LYS A 103 -9.29 1.11 -19.37
CA LYS A 103 -10.62 1.75 -19.45
C LYS A 103 -11.67 1.02 -18.61
N MET A 104 -11.84 1.47 -17.36
CA MET A 104 -12.69 0.80 -16.37
C MET A 104 -13.62 1.78 -15.64
N THR A 105 -14.75 1.29 -15.17
CA THR A 105 -15.51 1.95 -14.09
C THR A 105 -14.72 1.89 -12.79
N ILE A 106 -15.03 2.77 -11.82
CA ILE A 106 -14.36 2.69 -10.51
C ILE A 106 -14.60 1.33 -9.81
N GLY A 107 -15.77 0.74 -10.01
CA GLY A 107 -16.08 -0.58 -9.45
C GLY A 107 -15.23 -1.70 -10.06
N GLU A 108 -15.02 -1.66 -11.37
CA GLU A 108 -14.11 -2.59 -12.07
C GLU A 108 -12.66 -2.37 -11.63
N TYR A 109 -12.21 -1.12 -11.59
CA TYR A 109 -10.85 -0.77 -11.16
C TYR A 109 -10.56 -1.26 -9.73
N PHE A 110 -11.46 -0.99 -8.77
CA PHE A 110 -11.26 -1.43 -7.39
C PHE A 110 -11.23 -2.95 -7.24
N ARG A 111 -11.95 -3.69 -8.09
CA ARG A 111 -11.89 -5.16 -8.08
C ARG A 111 -10.60 -5.71 -8.67
N ARG A 112 -9.95 -4.99 -9.59
CA ARG A 112 -8.77 -5.48 -10.31
C ARG A 112 -7.44 -4.99 -9.74
N PHE A 113 -7.40 -3.76 -9.26
CA PHE A 113 -6.17 -3.03 -8.91
C PHE A 113 -6.23 -2.40 -7.51
N VAL A 114 -7.19 -2.80 -6.65
CA VAL A 114 -7.24 -2.29 -5.27
C VAL A 114 -7.50 -3.41 -4.28
N TYR A 115 -8.41 -4.33 -4.61
CA TYR A 115 -8.75 -5.44 -3.74
C TYR A 115 -9.11 -6.68 -4.57
N ASP A 116 -8.13 -7.18 -5.32
CA ASP A 116 -8.19 -8.40 -6.11
C ASP A 116 -7.78 -9.66 -5.32
N ALA A 117 -7.17 -9.48 -4.14
CA ALA A 117 -6.82 -10.53 -3.20
C ALA A 117 -7.17 -10.16 -1.74
N ASP A 118 -7.19 -11.14 -0.84
CA ASP A 118 -7.48 -10.93 0.60
C ASP A 118 -6.25 -10.41 1.35
N PHE A 119 -5.83 -9.19 1.03
CA PHE A 119 -4.72 -8.50 1.70
C PHE A 119 -4.95 -8.34 3.21
N LEU A 120 -6.20 -8.34 3.67
CA LEU A 120 -6.54 -8.10 5.07
C LEU A 120 -6.14 -9.29 5.95
N THR A 121 -6.37 -10.53 5.47
CA THR A 121 -6.07 -11.74 6.25
C THR A 121 -4.80 -12.44 5.80
N LYS A 122 -4.38 -12.29 4.54
CA LYS A 122 -3.25 -13.01 3.95
C LYS A 122 -2.00 -12.16 3.71
N GLY A 123 -2.11 -10.82 3.82
CA GLY A 123 -0.99 -9.93 3.55
C GLY A 123 0.04 -9.93 4.67
N GLU A 124 1.29 -10.21 4.31
CA GLU A 124 2.47 -9.86 5.11
C GLU A 124 2.59 -8.33 5.16
N VAL A 125 2.76 -7.78 6.36
CA VAL A 125 2.66 -6.33 6.60
C VAL A 125 4.03 -5.75 6.90
N THR A 126 4.43 -4.74 6.14
CA THR A 126 5.65 -3.97 6.41
C THR A 126 5.34 -2.47 6.41
N VAL A 127 6.14 -1.69 7.12
CA VAL A 127 5.97 -0.24 7.27
C VAL A 127 7.27 0.45 6.87
N ASN A 128 7.19 1.39 5.94
CA ASN A 128 8.32 2.23 5.51
C ASN A 128 9.60 1.46 5.09
N GLU A 129 9.47 0.23 4.59
CA GLU A 129 10.62 -0.51 4.06
C GLU A 129 11.13 0.09 2.75
N VAL A 130 12.45 -0.03 2.50
CA VAL A 130 13.15 0.66 1.39
C VAL A 130 12.44 0.47 0.05
N ASN A 131 11.97 1.57 -0.53
CA ASN A 131 11.26 1.58 -1.80
C ASN A 131 11.34 2.95 -2.49
N ASN A 132 10.89 3.06 -3.74
CA ASN A 132 10.89 4.31 -4.53
C ASN A 132 9.72 5.26 -4.22
N VAL A 133 8.93 4.97 -3.17
CA VAL A 133 7.77 5.79 -2.78
C VAL A 133 8.18 7.21 -2.43
N GLU A 134 9.35 7.41 -1.83
CA GLU A 134 9.83 8.72 -1.38
C GLU A 134 9.98 9.72 -2.54
N GLU A 135 10.32 9.26 -3.75
CA GLU A 135 10.39 10.12 -4.92
C GLU A 135 9.02 10.70 -5.29
N ALA A 136 7.96 9.89 -5.16
CA ALA A 136 6.62 10.29 -5.52
C ALA A 136 5.84 10.94 -4.35
N TYR A 137 6.20 10.60 -3.11
CA TYR A 137 5.53 10.97 -1.88
C TYR A 137 6.53 11.38 -0.79
N PRO A 138 7.27 12.48 -0.96
CA PRO A 138 8.31 12.87 -0.03
C PRO A 138 7.76 13.15 1.39
N GLY A 139 8.42 12.57 2.39
CA GLY A 139 8.04 12.68 3.80
C GLY A 139 6.62 12.18 4.08
N CYS A 140 6.25 11.06 3.46
CA CYS A 140 5.03 10.32 3.71
C CYS A 140 5.34 8.93 4.24
N ASP A 141 4.46 8.39 5.08
CA ASP A 141 4.55 7.03 5.56
C ASP A 141 3.78 6.09 4.62
N PHE A 142 4.14 4.82 4.58
CA PHE A 142 3.38 3.81 3.84
C PHE A 142 3.40 2.45 4.52
N VAL A 143 2.33 1.69 4.25
CA VAL A 143 2.16 0.31 4.70
C VAL A 143 1.95 -0.57 3.49
N ASP A 144 2.73 -1.63 3.40
CA ASP A 144 2.63 -2.65 2.37
C ASP A 144 1.92 -3.89 2.89
N PHE A 145 1.08 -4.48 2.03
CA PHE A 145 0.45 -5.78 2.24
C PHE A 145 0.84 -6.69 1.10
N MET A 146 1.80 -7.60 1.32
CA MET A 146 2.31 -8.52 0.31
C MET A 146 1.75 -9.92 0.51
N ILE A 147 1.24 -10.51 -0.56
CA ILE A 147 0.89 -11.93 -0.65
C ILE A 147 1.92 -12.55 -1.60
N PRO A 148 2.90 -13.31 -1.10
CA PRO A 148 3.99 -13.82 -1.93
C PRO A 148 3.55 -14.91 -2.90
N MET A 149 2.39 -15.54 -2.67
CA MET A 149 1.83 -16.59 -3.51
C MET A 149 0.34 -16.72 -3.23
N ILE A 150 -0.51 -16.68 -4.26
CA ILE A 150 -1.97 -16.82 -4.10
C ILE A 150 -2.39 -18.28 -4.28
N ASP A 151 -1.92 -18.92 -5.36
CA ASP A 151 -2.17 -20.29 -5.74
C ASP A 151 -0.81 -20.98 -6.00
N PRO A 152 -0.49 -22.04 -5.22
CA PRO A 152 0.76 -22.77 -5.33
C PRO A 152 1.11 -23.27 -6.73
N GLN A 153 0.13 -23.48 -7.60
CA GLN A 153 0.37 -23.98 -8.96
C GLN A 153 1.14 -22.97 -9.85
N TYR A 154 1.19 -21.70 -9.45
CA TYR A 154 1.90 -20.65 -10.17
C TYR A 154 3.30 -20.37 -9.61
N GLU A 155 3.79 -21.18 -8.66
CA GLU A 155 5.16 -21.13 -8.14
C GLU A 155 5.59 -19.71 -7.69
N GLY A 156 4.66 -18.94 -7.14
CA GLY A 156 4.89 -17.58 -6.65
C GLY A 156 4.90 -16.48 -7.72
N ILE A 157 4.63 -16.79 -9.00
CA ILE A 157 4.49 -15.79 -10.07
C ILE A 157 3.23 -14.94 -9.88
N ASP A 158 2.25 -15.45 -9.13
CA ASP A 158 0.98 -14.78 -8.87
C ASP A 158 0.99 -13.91 -7.61
N TRP A 159 2.17 -13.50 -7.14
CA TRP A 159 2.30 -12.59 -6.01
C TRP A 159 1.51 -11.28 -6.24
N ARG A 160 1.00 -10.71 -5.15
CA ARG A 160 0.27 -9.45 -5.14
C ARG A 160 0.72 -8.60 -3.98
N ALA A 161 0.80 -7.29 -4.19
CA ALA A 161 0.97 -6.35 -3.10
C ALA A 161 0.05 -5.15 -3.25
N LEU A 162 -0.43 -4.65 -2.11
CA LEU A 162 -1.18 -3.41 -2.02
C LEU A 162 -0.49 -2.47 -1.04
N ARG A 163 -0.13 -1.29 -1.51
CA ARG A 163 0.50 -0.24 -0.70
C ARG A 163 -0.49 0.87 -0.39
N LEU A 164 -0.54 1.29 0.86
CA LEU A 164 -1.31 2.43 1.32
C LEU A 164 -0.34 3.54 1.76
N VAL A 165 -0.45 4.72 1.16
CA VAL A 165 0.43 5.87 1.44
C VAL A 165 -0.30 6.93 2.24
N TYR A 166 0.37 7.45 3.27
CA TYR A 166 -0.18 8.32 4.29
C TYR A 166 0.59 9.64 4.40
N LYS A 167 -0.14 10.75 4.38
CA LYS A 167 0.39 12.02 4.85
C LYS A 167 0.00 12.23 6.31
N LYS A 168 0.99 12.41 7.17
CA LYS A 168 0.76 12.90 8.53
C LYS A 168 0.58 14.42 8.51
N GLU A 169 -0.53 14.89 9.08
CA GLU A 169 -0.77 16.30 9.35
C GLU A 169 -1.16 16.44 10.83
N LYS A 170 -0.33 17.14 11.61
CA LYS A 170 -0.40 17.15 13.08
C LYS A 170 -0.35 15.70 13.62
N ASP A 171 -1.35 15.29 14.38
CA ASP A 171 -1.43 13.96 15.00
C ASP A 171 -2.32 12.98 14.21
N LYS A 172 -2.64 13.29 12.94
CA LYS A 172 -3.51 12.45 12.12
C LYS A 172 -2.87 12.02 10.81
N PHE A 173 -3.02 10.74 10.49
CA PHE A 173 -2.66 10.18 9.19
C PHE A 173 -3.84 10.23 8.22
N TYR A 174 -3.58 10.70 7.01
CA TYR A 174 -4.54 10.73 5.92
C TYR A 174 -4.05 9.88 4.76
N LEU A 175 -4.94 9.05 4.22
CA LEU A 175 -4.66 8.27 3.02
C LEU A 175 -4.58 9.21 1.80
N ILE A 176 -3.46 9.13 1.07
CA ILE A 176 -3.21 9.93 -0.13
C ILE A 176 -2.85 9.11 -1.37
N GLY A 177 -2.52 7.83 -1.20
CA GLY A 177 -2.21 6.91 -2.28
C GLY A 177 -2.67 5.49 -1.99
N ILE A 178 -3.17 4.80 -3.02
CA ILE A 178 -3.27 3.34 -3.08
C ILE A 178 -2.52 2.91 -4.34
N ILE A 179 -1.55 2.03 -4.17
CA ILE A 179 -0.70 1.54 -5.26
C ILE A 179 -0.80 0.02 -5.27
N HIS A 180 -1.19 -0.54 -6.40
CA HIS A 180 -1.16 -1.98 -6.63
C HIS A 180 0.20 -2.39 -7.18
N ASN A 181 0.60 -3.63 -6.90
CA ASN A 181 1.78 -4.20 -7.49
C ASN A 181 1.59 -5.70 -7.67
N GLU A 182 2.07 -6.21 -8.79
CA GLU A 182 1.97 -7.63 -9.13
C GLU A 182 3.07 -7.98 -10.12
N HIS A 183 3.36 -9.27 -10.27
CA HIS A 183 4.15 -9.68 -11.41
C HIS A 183 3.36 -9.43 -12.69
N THR A 184 3.99 -8.72 -13.63
CA THR A 184 3.48 -8.48 -14.96
C THR A 184 4.52 -8.97 -15.96
N ILE A 185 4.11 -9.89 -16.85
CA ILE A 185 4.78 -10.40 -18.08
C ILE A 185 6.27 -10.77 -17.96
#